data_AF-A0AAW0ST63-F1
#
_entry.id   AF-A0AAW0ST63-F1
#
_cell.length_a   1.000
_cell.length_b   1.000
_cell.length_c   1.000
_cell.angle_alpha   90.00
_cell.angle_beta   90.00
_cell.angle_gamma   90.00
#
_symmetry.space_group_name_H-M   'P 1'
#
loop_
_entity.id
_entity.type
_entity.pdbx_description
1 polymer ?
#
loop_
_entity_poly.entity_id
_entity_poly.type
_entity_poly.pdbx_seq_one_letter_code
_entity_poly.pdbx_strand_id
1 'polypeptide(L)'
;MSSDEEEYSSEEESSEEEEEDPAAKAKAAEVLARQKALEEAKRKQDEINKRKAEVRKRLEEQSQKKAKKGFMTPERKKKLRLLLRKKAAEELKKEQERKAAERRKIIDQRCGQPKNLDGANEAELEKLCRDFHSRIERLEGDKWDLEHQIKMKDYQINELNIQVNDLRGKFIKPTLKKVSKYENKFAKLQKKAAEFNFRNQLKTVKKKEFELEDDKEKEGEEGAHPVSERAKLRQHFSSHASRQTRPHHHHHHRRPLGMASVWSSSHARRQGAT
;
A
#
# COMPACT_ATOMS: atom_id res chain seq x y z
N MET A 1 30.61 -85.62 -13.21
CA MET A 1 31.96 -85.97 -12.72
C MET A 1 32.80 -84.74 -12.98
N SER A 2 33.46 -84.04 -12.08
CA SER A 2 33.87 -84.16 -10.67
C SER A 2 34.47 -82.76 -10.38
N SER A 3 34.59 -82.16 -9.20
CA SER A 3 34.28 -82.46 -7.80
C SER A 3 34.35 -81.10 -7.07
N ASP A 4 33.62 -80.99 -5.97
CA ASP A 4 33.87 -80.11 -4.82
C ASP A 4 35.37 -80.00 -4.44
N GLU A 5 35.76 -78.85 -3.89
CA GLU A 5 36.63 -78.71 -2.71
C GLU A 5 36.30 -77.35 -2.05
N GLU A 6 35.72 -77.40 -0.85
CA GLU A 6 35.63 -76.28 0.09
C GLU A 6 37.00 -76.05 0.74
N GLU A 7 37.36 -74.81 1.08
CA GLU A 7 38.13 -74.62 2.31
C GLU A 7 37.84 -73.28 3.00
N TYR A 8 37.64 -73.43 4.30
CA TYR A 8 37.25 -72.51 5.35
C TYR A 8 38.53 -71.99 6.04
N SER A 9 38.66 -70.67 6.24
CA SER A 9 39.66 -70.12 7.18
C SER A 9 39.03 -69.00 8.00
N SER A 10 38.76 -69.35 9.25
CA SER A 10 38.32 -68.49 10.35
C SER A 10 39.54 -67.86 11.02
N GLU A 11 39.63 -66.54 11.09
CA GLU A 11 40.45 -65.85 12.09
C GLU A 11 39.64 -64.72 12.73
N GLU A 12 39.59 -64.79 14.06
CA GLU A 12 38.95 -63.85 14.97
C GLU A 12 39.58 -62.47 14.88
N GLU A 13 38.77 -61.41 14.90
CA GLU A 13 39.25 -60.08 15.26
C GLU A 13 38.28 -59.40 16.24
N SER A 14 38.62 -59.55 17.52
CA SER A 14 38.47 -58.61 18.64
C SER A 14 37.32 -57.58 18.54
N SER A 15 36.17 -57.91 19.12
CA SER A 15 35.15 -56.94 19.46
C SER A 15 35.55 -56.18 20.74
N GLU A 16 36.34 -55.12 20.60
CA GLU A 16 36.49 -54.10 21.64
C GLU A 16 35.16 -53.37 21.80
N GLU A 17 34.38 -53.76 22.82
CA GLU A 17 33.24 -52.96 23.30
C GLU A 17 33.80 -51.67 23.92
N GLU A 18 33.96 -50.62 23.12
CA GLU A 18 34.13 -49.27 23.66
C GLU A 18 32.87 -48.90 24.44
N GLU A 19 32.96 -48.93 25.77
CA GLU A 19 31.99 -48.28 26.65
C GLU A 19 32.01 -46.76 26.39
N GLU A 20 31.23 -46.32 25.41
CA GLU A 20 30.97 -44.91 25.17
C GLU A 20 30.31 -44.30 26.41
N ASP A 21 31.05 -43.42 27.11
CA ASP A 21 30.57 -42.62 28.24
C ASP A 21 29.16 -42.06 27.93
N PRO A 22 28.14 -42.32 28.76
CA PRO A 22 26.75 -41.90 28.50
C PRO A 22 26.62 -40.38 28.32
N ALA A 23 27.54 -39.58 28.90
CA ALA A 23 27.59 -38.14 28.68
C ALA A 23 28.15 -37.75 27.30
N ALA A 24 29.08 -38.53 26.74
CA ALA A 24 29.59 -38.36 25.39
C ALA A 24 28.53 -38.75 24.34
N LYS A 25 27.80 -39.84 24.59
CA LYS A 25 26.68 -40.30 23.75
C LYS A 25 25.51 -39.31 23.73
N ALA A 26 25.19 -38.70 24.88
CA ALA A 26 24.18 -37.64 24.97
C ALA A 26 24.59 -36.37 24.20
N LYS A 27 25.86 -35.96 24.28
CA LYS A 27 26.40 -34.83 23.50
C LYS A 27 26.43 -35.13 21.99
N ALA A 28 26.79 -36.35 21.60
CA ALA A 28 26.76 -36.78 20.20
C ALA A 28 25.32 -36.78 19.64
N ALA A 29 24.35 -37.24 20.42
CA ALA A 29 22.93 -37.21 20.06
C ALA A 29 22.40 -35.76 19.91
N GLU A 30 22.81 -34.84 20.78
CA GLU A 30 22.46 -33.42 20.68
C GLU A 30 23.05 -32.76 19.42
N VAL A 31 24.32 -33.05 19.11
CA VAL A 31 25.00 -32.56 17.90
C VAL A 31 24.31 -33.12 16.65
N LEU A 32 23.94 -34.39 16.64
CA LEU A 32 23.24 -35.03 15.52
C LEU A 32 21.82 -34.46 15.34
N ALA A 33 21.11 -34.20 16.44
CA ALA A 33 19.80 -33.53 16.40
C ALA A 33 19.90 -32.10 15.86
N ARG A 34 20.94 -31.35 16.24
CA ARG A 34 21.22 -30.02 15.70
C ARG A 34 21.58 -30.06 14.21
N GLN A 35 22.37 -31.05 13.78
CA GLN A 35 22.69 -31.25 12.36
C GLN A 35 21.44 -31.58 11.54
N LYS A 36 20.57 -32.47 12.02
CA LYS A 36 19.28 -32.79 11.38
C LYS A 36 18.37 -31.57 11.30
N ALA A 37 18.27 -30.76 12.36
CA ALA A 37 17.48 -29.54 12.36
C ALA A 37 18.02 -28.48 11.36
N LEU A 38 19.34 -28.35 11.25
CA LEU A 38 19.98 -27.45 10.27
C LEU A 38 19.77 -27.93 8.83
N GLU A 39 19.83 -29.24 8.59
CA GLU A 39 19.57 -29.83 7.27
C GLU A 39 18.11 -29.67 6.87
N GLU A 40 17.17 -29.90 7.79
CA GLU A 40 15.74 -29.67 7.56
C GLU A 40 15.44 -28.18 7.30
N ALA A 41 16.08 -27.26 8.02
CA ALA A 41 15.97 -25.82 7.77
C ALA A 41 16.53 -25.43 6.39
N LYS A 42 17.65 -26.03 5.96
CA LYS A 42 18.20 -25.83 4.62
C LYS A 42 17.25 -26.36 3.54
N ARG A 43 16.71 -27.58 3.69
CA ARG A 43 15.72 -28.16 2.76
C ARG A 43 14.49 -27.27 2.63
N LYS A 44 13.94 -26.76 3.74
CA LYS A 44 12.82 -25.80 3.74
C LYS A 44 13.19 -24.49 3.04
N GLN A 45 14.38 -23.96 3.31
CA GLN A 45 14.86 -22.72 2.67
C GLN A 45 15.07 -22.90 1.16
N ASP A 46 15.59 -24.03 0.73
CA ASP A 46 15.82 -24.36 -0.68
C ASP A 46 14.50 -24.58 -1.42
N GLU A 47 13.51 -25.20 -0.80
CA GLU A 47 12.17 -25.33 -1.35
C GLU A 47 11.51 -23.94 -1.51
N ILE A 48 11.63 -23.07 -0.51
CA ILE A 48 11.17 -21.68 -0.58
C ILE A 48 11.91 -20.92 -1.70
N ASN A 49 13.23 -21.09 -1.82
CA ASN A 49 14.03 -20.45 -2.87
C ASN A 49 13.65 -20.96 -4.27
N LYS A 50 13.36 -22.25 -4.42
CA LYS A 50 12.88 -22.85 -5.67
C LYS A 50 11.51 -22.29 -6.07
N ARG A 51 10.57 -22.21 -5.12
CA ARG A 51 9.26 -21.57 -5.31
C ARG A 51 9.40 -20.08 -5.68
N LYS A 52 10.28 -19.34 -4.99
CA LYS A 52 10.60 -17.93 -5.30
C LYS A 52 11.18 -17.78 -6.71
N ALA A 53 12.10 -18.66 -7.12
CA ALA A 53 12.71 -18.65 -8.45
C ALA A 53 11.69 -18.97 -9.55
N GLU A 54 10.79 -19.93 -9.32
CA GLU A 54 9.72 -20.27 -10.24
C GLU A 54 8.72 -19.12 -10.42
N VAL A 55 8.29 -18.48 -9.32
CA VAL A 55 7.42 -17.30 -9.36
C VAL A 55 8.08 -16.15 -10.11
N ARG A 56 9.39 -15.93 -9.89
CA ARG A 56 10.17 -14.92 -10.62
C ARG A 56 10.27 -15.23 -12.11
N LYS A 57 10.58 -16.47 -12.48
CA LYS A 57 10.65 -16.92 -13.87
C LYS A 57 9.30 -16.71 -14.58
N ARG A 58 8.19 -17.09 -13.92
CA ARG A 58 6.83 -16.85 -14.43
C ARG A 58 6.51 -15.37 -14.61
N LEU A 59 6.91 -14.52 -13.66
CA LEU A 59 6.73 -13.06 -13.77
C LEU A 59 7.59 -12.46 -14.89
N GLU A 60 8.82 -12.93 -15.06
CA GLU A 60 9.74 -12.49 -16.10
C GLU A 60 9.23 -12.88 -17.49
N GLU A 61 8.78 -14.12 -17.68
CA GLU A 61 8.15 -14.61 -18.91
C GLU A 61 6.84 -13.87 -19.25
N GLN A 62 6.07 -13.43 -18.25
CA GLN A 62 4.92 -12.55 -18.46
C GLN A 62 5.32 -11.12 -18.80
N SER A 63 6.46 -10.64 -18.28
CA SER A 63 6.99 -9.31 -18.54
C SER A 63 7.70 -9.20 -19.89
N GLN A 64 8.24 -10.31 -20.41
CA GLN A 64 8.79 -10.38 -21.74
C GLN A 64 7.69 -10.05 -22.75
N LYS A 65 7.92 -8.95 -23.46
CA LYS A 65 6.98 -8.40 -24.43
C LYS A 65 6.87 -9.37 -25.60
N LYS A 66 5.97 -10.36 -25.50
CA LYS A 66 5.52 -11.13 -26.66
C LYS A 66 5.13 -10.11 -27.72
N ALA A 67 5.81 -10.14 -28.87
CA ALA A 67 5.56 -9.22 -29.97
C ALA A 67 4.09 -9.35 -30.38
N LYS A 68 3.25 -8.41 -29.94
CA LYS A 68 1.81 -8.48 -30.18
C LYS A 68 1.57 -8.09 -31.63
N LYS A 69 1.36 -9.10 -32.47
CA LYS A 69 0.77 -8.98 -33.81
C LYS A 69 -0.49 -8.10 -33.71
N GLY A 70 -0.54 -7.05 -34.53
CA GLY A 70 -1.28 -5.81 -34.28
C GLY A 70 -2.81 -5.94 -34.29
N PHE A 71 -3.41 -6.24 -33.13
CA PHE A 71 -4.87 -6.20 -32.97
C PHE A 71 -5.44 -4.77 -32.76
N MET A 72 -4.62 -3.74 -32.54
CA MET A 72 -5.07 -2.37 -32.29
C MET A 72 -4.02 -1.34 -32.71
N THR A 73 -4.43 -0.21 -33.29
CA THR A 73 -3.53 0.95 -33.46
C THR A 73 -3.10 1.46 -32.07
N PRO A 74 -1.82 1.88 -31.92
CA PRO A 74 -1.28 2.32 -30.63
C PRO A 74 -2.05 3.51 -30.04
N GLU A 75 -2.62 4.36 -30.90
CA GLU A 75 -3.47 5.50 -30.52
C GLU A 75 -4.81 5.06 -29.92
N ARG A 76 -5.51 4.12 -30.57
CA ARG A 76 -6.79 3.57 -30.05
C ARG A 76 -6.59 2.90 -28.69
N LYS A 77 -5.47 2.19 -28.50
CA LYS A 77 -5.10 1.58 -27.21
C LYS A 77 -4.84 2.62 -26.11
N LYS A 78 -4.19 3.74 -26.45
CA LYS A 78 -3.97 4.86 -25.50
C LYS A 78 -5.31 5.51 -25.12
N LYS A 79 -6.17 5.79 -26.10
CA LYS A 79 -7.52 6.37 -25.88
C LYS A 79 -8.38 5.46 -24.99
N LEU A 80 -8.38 4.15 -25.25
CA LEU A 80 -9.14 3.19 -24.44
C LEU A 80 -8.65 3.13 -22.99
N ARG A 81 -7.33 3.08 -22.76
CA ARG A 81 -6.76 3.12 -21.40
C ARG A 81 -7.10 4.41 -20.66
N LEU A 82 -7.18 5.54 -21.37
CA LEU A 82 -7.60 6.80 -20.79
C LEU A 82 -9.06 6.74 -20.38
N LEU A 83 -9.94 6.25 -21.25
CA LEU A 83 -11.37 6.09 -20.96
C LEU A 83 -11.61 5.15 -19.78
N LEU A 84 -10.89 4.02 -19.69
CA LEU A 84 -11.00 3.09 -18.57
C LEU A 84 -10.59 3.73 -17.23
N ARG A 85 -9.52 4.53 -17.21
CA ARG A 85 -9.12 5.25 -15.98
C ARG A 85 -10.10 6.36 -15.61
N LYS A 86 -10.65 7.07 -16.60
CA LYS A 86 -11.68 8.09 -16.38
C LYS A 86 -12.94 7.46 -15.77
N LYS A 87 -13.41 6.36 -16.36
CA LYS A 87 -14.56 5.61 -15.85
C LYS A 87 -14.30 5.05 -14.45
N ALA A 88 -13.13 4.46 -14.20
CA ALA A 88 -12.77 3.97 -12.87
C ALA A 88 -12.70 5.08 -11.82
N ALA A 89 -12.19 6.27 -12.18
CA ALA A 89 -12.15 7.41 -11.27
C ALA A 89 -13.55 7.97 -10.97
N GLU A 90 -14.42 8.01 -11.98
CA GLU A 90 -15.82 8.41 -11.83
C GLU A 90 -16.60 7.41 -10.96
N GLU A 91 -16.46 6.11 -11.23
CA GLU A 91 -17.08 5.05 -10.43
C GLU A 91 -16.60 5.07 -8.98
N LEU A 92 -15.30 5.29 -8.74
CA LEU A 92 -14.75 5.43 -7.40
C LEU A 92 -15.37 6.62 -6.65
N LYS A 93 -15.55 7.77 -7.32
CA LYS A 93 -16.19 8.94 -6.72
C LYS A 93 -17.67 8.68 -6.41
N LYS A 94 -18.38 8.06 -7.35
CA LYS A 94 -19.80 7.69 -7.18
C LYS A 94 -20.00 6.70 -6.03
N GLU A 95 -19.09 5.73 -5.88
CA GLU A 95 -19.13 4.78 -4.77
C GLU A 95 -18.85 5.47 -3.42
N GLN A 96 -17.89 6.40 -3.37
CA GLN A 96 -17.64 7.20 -2.16
C GLN A 96 -18.87 8.01 -1.75
N GLU A 97 -19.53 8.66 -2.72
CA GLU A 97 -20.78 9.41 -2.48
C GLU A 97 -21.90 8.49 -2.00
N ARG A 98 -22.09 7.32 -2.63
CA ARG A 98 -23.06 6.31 -2.19
C ARG A 98 -22.79 5.86 -0.75
N LYS A 99 -21.54 5.51 -0.43
CA LYS A 99 -21.14 5.07 0.91
C LYS A 99 -21.30 6.18 1.95
N ALA A 100 -21.03 7.44 1.59
CA ALA A 100 -21.24 8.59 2.46
C ALA A 100 -22.74 8.84 2.71
N ALA A 101 -23.57 8.74 1.68
CA ALA A 101 -25.02 8.88 1.80
C ALA A 101 -25.63 7.75 2.65
N GLU A 102 -25.20 6.50 2.42
CA GLU A 102 -25.61 5.36 3.23
C GLU A 102 -25.16 5.50 4.68
N ARG A 103 -23.91 5.94 4.93
CA ARG A 103 -23.45 6.26 6.28
C ARG A 103 -24.34 7.30 6.98
N ARG A 104 -24.77 8.35 6.27
CA ARG A 104 -25.71 9.34 6.83
C ARG A 104 -27.05 8.70 7.17
N LYS A 105 -27.65 7.95 6.24
CA LYS A 105 -28.91 7.22 6.48
C LYS A 105 -28.86 6.30 7.70
N ILE A 106 -27.76 5.55 7.85
CA ILE A 106 -27.58 4.65 9.01
C ILE A 106 -27.42 5.43 10.31
N ILE A 107 -26.72 6.57 10.31
CA ILE A 107 -26.60 7.42 11.49
C ILE A 107 -27.97 7.98 11.88
N ASP A 108 -28.74 8.48 10.91
CA ASP A 108 -30.08 9.04 11.17
C ASP A 108 -31.02 7.96 11.73
N GLN A 109 -30.98 6.74 11.18
CA GLN A 109 -31.75 5.60 11.69
C GLN A 109 -31.32 5.16 13.09
N ARG A 110 -30.01 5.12 13.38
CA ARG A 110 -29.50 4.67 14.68
C ARG A 110 -29.66 5.72 15.78
N CYS A 111 -29.37 6.98 15.48
CA CYS A 111 -29.42 8.06 16.46
C CYS A 111 -30.86 8.56 16.68
N GLY A 112 -31.73 8.45 15.66
CA GLY A 112 -33.12 8.89 15.74
C GLY A 112 -33.25 10.41 15.79
N GLN A 113 -34.44 10.87 16.17
CA GLN A 113 -34.71 12.29 16.39
C GLN A 113 -34.19 12.75 17.75
N PRO A 114 -33.82 14.03 17.90
CA PRO A 114 -33.52 14.62 19.20
C PRO A 114 -34.70 14.40 20.15
N LYS A 115 -34.42 14.01 21.39
CA LYS A 115 -35.49 13.88 22.39
C LYS A 115 -35.99 15.27 22.77
N ASN A 116 -37.31 15.42 22.83
CA ASN A 116 -37.93 16.67 23.22
C ASN A 116 -37.70 16.91 24.72
N LEU A 117 -37.19 18.09 25.07
CA LEU A 117 -36.89 18.51 26.44
C LEU A 117 -37.86 19.59 26.92
N ASP A 118 -38.70 20.13 26.03
CA ASP A 118 -39.63 21.21 26.37
C ASP A 118 -40.79 20.64 27.19
N GLY A 119 -40.83 21.03 28.46
CA GLY A 119 -41.88 20.63 29.41
C GLY A 119 -41.63 19.32 30.15
N ALA A 120 -40.43 18.73 30.06
CA ALA A 120 -40.09 17.51 30.78
C ALA A 120 -39.96 17.74 32.30
N ASN A 121 -40.50 16.82 33.11
CA ASN A 121 -40.37 16.85 34.56
C ASN A 121 -38.97 16.40 35.02
N GLU A 122 -38.53 16.78 36.22
CA GLU A 122 -37.21 16.46 36.76
C GLU A 122 -36.94 14.94 36.81
N ALA A 123 -37.94 14.15 37.23
CA ALA A 123 -37.85 12.69 37.23
C ALA A 123 -37.72 12.08 35.82
N GLU A 124 -38.34 12.70 34.80
CA GLU A 124 -38.24 12.25 33.41
C GLU A 124 -36.85 12.56 32.82
N LEU A 125 -36.29 13.72 33.17
CA LEU A 125 -34.93 14.11 32.81
C LEU A 125 -33.90 13.17 33.45
N GLU A 126 -34.07 12.80 34.72
CA GLU A 126 -33.16 11.87 35.40
C GLU A 126 -33.18 10.48 34.76
N LYS A 127 -34.38 9.93 34.51
CA LYS A 127 -34.55 8.66 33.80
C LYS A 127 -33.89 8.72 32.42
N LEU A 128 -34.05 9.84 31.72
CA LEU A 128 -33.48 10.02 30.40
C LEU A 128 -31.95 9.97 30.41
N CYS A 129 -31.32 10.63 31.37
CA CYS A 129 -29.87 10.61 31.56
C CYS A 129 -29.36 9.18 31.84
N ARG A 130 -30.06 8.42 32.69
CA ARG A 130 -29.74 7.01 32.99
C ARG A 130 -29.84 6.11 31.76
N ASP A 131 -30.88 6.31 30.94
CA ASP A 131 -31.07 5.56 29.69
C ASP A 131 -29.94 5.85 28.68
N PHE A 132 -29.56 7.12 28.52
CA PHE A 132 -28.45 7.50 27.64
C PHE A 132 -27.12 6.94 28.12
N HIS A 133 -26.85 6.99 29.43
CA HIS A 133 -25.64 6.44 30.01
C HIS A 133 -25.52 4.94 29.75
N SER A 134 -26.58 4.17 30.04
CA SER A 134 -26.64 2.72 29.79
C SER A 134 -26.46 2.39 28.30
N ARG A 135 -27.02 3.22 27.42
CA ARG A 135 -26.86 3.06 25.97
C ARG A 135 -25.41 3.33 25.52
N ILE A 136 -24.76 4.35 26.08
CA ILE A 136 -23.37 4.70 25.76
C ILE A 136 -22.44 3.57 26.16
N GLU A 137 -22.58 3.05 27.38
CA GLU A 137 -21.77 1.93 27.90
C GLU A 137 -21.79 0.73 26.95
N ARG A 138 -22.99 0.30 26.52
CA ARG A 138 -23.12 -0.79 25.54
C ARG A 138 -22.47 -0.47 24.19
N LEU A 139 -22.67 0.75 23.68
CA LEU A 139 -22.10 1.16 22.39
C LEU A 139 -20.56 1.25 22.45
N GLU A 140 -19.99 1.59 23.60
CA GLU A 140 -18.55 1.59 23.82
C GLU A 140 -17.99 0.16 23.78
N GLY A 141 -18.69 -0.81 24.38
CA GLY A 141 -18.36 -2.24 24.26
C GLY A 141 -18.38 -2.71 22.80
N ASP A 142 -19.49 -2.49 22.08
CA ASP A 142 -19.63 -2.84 20.67
C ASP A 142 -18.53 -2.20 19.80
N LYS A 143 -18.19 -0.94 20.08
CA LYS A 143 -17.12 -0.21 19.39
C LYS A 143 -15.77 -0.87 19.63
N TRP A 144 -15.46 -1.23 20.88
CA TRP A 144 -14.19 -1.88 21.21
C TRP A 144 -14.03 -3.21 20.46
N ASP A 145 -15.07 -4.04 20.43
CA ASP A 145 -15.05 -5.31 19.71
C ASP A 145 -14.80 -5.12 18.21
N LEU A 146 -15.49 -4.14 17.60
CA LEU A 146 -15.30 -3.81 16.18
C LEU A 146 -13.89 -3.30 15.89
N GLU A 147 -13.36 -2.39 16.72
CA GLU A 147 -12.01 -1.85 16.58
C GLU A 147 -10.95 -2.94 16.73
N HIS A 148 -11.13 -3.84 17.70
CA HIS A 148 -10.25 -4.98 17.90
C HIS A 148 -10.24 -5.92 16.69
N GLN A 149 -11.42 -6.27 16.17
CA GLN A 149 -11.53 -7.10 14.96
C GLN A 149 -10.89 -6.45 13.73
N ILE A 150 -11.07 -5.14 13.54
CA ILE A 150 -10.43 -4.41 12.45
C ILE A 150 -8.91 -4.47 12.60
N LYS A 151 -8.40 -4.24 13.82
CA LYS A 151 -6.96 -4.31 14.11
C LYS A 151 -6.39 -5.69 13.79
N MET A 152 -7.08 -6.77 14.16
CA MET A 152 -6.65 -8.14 13.83
C MET A 152 -6.64 -8.39 12.32
N LYS A 153 -7.65 -7.92 11.59
CA LYS A 153 -7.69 -8.00 10.13
C LYS A 153 -6.56 -7.20 9.47
N ASP A 154 -6.23 -6.01 9.99
CA ASP A 154 -5.10 -5.22 9.51
C ASP A 154 -3.77 -5.94 9.71
N TYR A 155 -3.57 -6.60 10.86
CA TYR A 155 -2.39 -7.45 11.09
C TYR A 155 -2.33 -8.60 10.08
N GLN A 156 -3.43 -9.31 9.85
CA GLN A 156 -3.50 -10.41 8.88
C GLN A 156 -3.21 -9.92 7.46
N ILE A 157 -3.76 -8.77 7.05
CA ILE A 157 -3.50 -8.17 5.75
C ILE A 157 -2.02 -7.81 5.62
N ASN A 158 -1.42 -7.22 6.65
CA ASN A 158 0.00 -6.89 6.64
C ASN A 158 0.87 -8.14 6.54
N GLU A 159 0.55 -9.19 7.29
CA GLU A 159 1.25 -10.47 7.27
C GLU A 159 1.17 -11.14 5.89
N LEU A 160 -0.03 -11.22 5.32
CA LEU A 160 -0.23 -11.75 3.96
C LEU A 160 0.49 -10.89 2.91
N ASN A 161 0.50 -9.56 3.05
CA ASN A 161 1.25 -8.67 2.16
C ASN A 161 2.76 -8.92 2.25
N ILE A 162 3.30 -9.14 3.45
CA ILE A 162 4.71 -9.49 3.63
C ILE A 162 5.00 -10.82 2.92
N GLN A 163 4.19 -11.85 3.16
CA GLN A 163 4.36 -13.17 2.53
C GLN A 163 4.30 -13.11 1.00
N VAL A 164 3.31 -12.41 0.44
CA VAL A 164 3.19 -12.22 -1.01
C VAL A 164 4.40 -11.48 -1.59
N ASN A 165 4.89 -10.45 -0.90
CA ASN A 165 6.07 -9.70 -1.35
C ASN A 165 7.36 -10.53 -1.25
N ASP A 166 7.48 -11.36 -0.22
CA ASP A 166 8.66 -12.21 -0.04
C ASP A 166 8.72 -13.32 -1.09
N LEU A 167 7.57 -13.89 -1.47
CA LEU A 167 7.42 -14.87 -2.56
C LEU A 167 7.66 -14.27 -3.95
N ARG A 168 7.14 -13.07 -4.22
CA ARG A 168 7.41 -12.33 -5.47
C ARG A 168 8.86 -11.86 -5.57
N GLY A 169 9.59 -11.93 -4.46
CA GLY A 169 10.94 -11.41 -4.30
C GLY A 169 10.90 -9.97 -3.81
N LYS A 170 11.52 -9.72 -2.66
CA LYS A 170 11.74 -8.39 -2.10
C LYS A 170 12.33 -7.49 -3.19
N PHE A 171 11.51 -6.55 -3.67
CA PHE A 171 11.94 -5.44 -4.50
C PHE A 171 12.52 -5.85 -5.87
N ILE A 172 11.65 -6.07 -6.88
CA ILE A 172 12.03 -5.73 -8.25
C ILE A 172 12.33 -4.24 -8.20
N LYS A 173 13.60 -3.86 -8.07
CA LYS A 173 14.05 -2.48 -7.93
C LYS A 173 13.42 -1.71 -9.09
N PRO A 174 12.39 -0.87 -8.84
CA PRO A 174 11.89 -0.03 -9.90
C PRO A 174 13.08 0.82 -10.32
N THR A 175 13.37 0.86 -11.62
CA THR A 175 14.52 1.60 -12.12
C THR A 175 14.38 3.05 -11.66
N LEU A 176 15.20 3.42 -10.67
CA LEU A 176 15.10 4.72 -10.01
C LEU A 176 15.55 5.77 -11.02
N LYS A 177 14.59 6.47 -11.61
CA LYS A 177 14.87 7.66 -12.40
C LYS A 177 15.25 8.78 -11.43
N LYS A 178 16.24 9.59 -11.80
CA LYS A 178 16.55 10.83 -11.07
C LYS A 178 15.34 11.76 -11.22
N VAL A 179 14.49 11.82 -10.19
CA VAL A 179 13.33 12.72 -10.16
C VAL A 179 13.70 13.89 -9.25
N SER A 180 13.85 15.09 -9.80
CA SER A 180 14.03 16.28 -8.97
C SER A 180 12.73 16.58 -8.21
N LYS A 181 12.82 16.96 -6.92
CA LYS A 181 11.66 17.24 -6.04
C LYS A 181 10.67 18.26 -6.65
N TYR A 182 11.15 19.11 -7.56
CA TYR A 182 10.38 20.19 -8.17
C TYR A 182 10.03 19.95 -9.65
N GLU A 183 10.62 18.96 -10.31
CA GLU A 183 10.44 18.72 -11.76
C GLU A 183 8.99 18.44 -12.13
N ASN A 184 8.29 17.65 -11.30
CA ASN A 184 6.87 17.36 -11.50
C ASN A 184 5.94 18.54 -11.17
N LYS A 185 6.40 19.51 -10.34
CA LYS A 185 5.66 20.75 -10.05
C LYS A 185 5.88 21.78 -11.17
N PHE A 186 7.11 21.88 -11.67
CA PHE A 186 7.49 22.77 -12.76
C PHE A 186 6.90 22.32 -14.11
N ALA A 187 6.88 21.01 -14.40
CA ALA A 187 6.25 20.48 -15.60
C ALA A 187 4.73 20.76 -15.65
N LYS A 188 4.04 20.85 -14.50
CA LYS A 188 2.62 21.25 -14.45
C LYS A 188 2.43 22.74 -14.73
N LEU A 189 3.32 23.59 -14.23
CA LEU A 189 3.34 25.03 -14.52
C LEU A 189 3.68 25.30 -15.99
N GLN A 190 4.69 24.61 -16.53
CA GLN A 190 5.07 24.72 -17.93
C GLN A 190 4.00 24.17 -18.88
N LYS A 191 3.30 23.09 -18.55
CA LYS A 191 2.19 22.61 -19.37
C LYS A 191 1.03 23.60 -19.43
N LYS A 192 0.64 24.19 -18.29
CA LYS A 192 -0.39 25.25 -18.27
C LYS A 192 0.05 26.50 -19.01
N ALA A 193 1.32 26.89 -18.88
CA ALA A 193 1.89 28.03 -19.60
C ALA A 193 2.00 27.74 -21.11
N ALA A 194 2.44 26.54 -21.52
CA ALA A 194 2.53 26.15 -22.91
C ALA A 194 1.14 25.98 -23.55
N GLU A 195 0.17 25.42 -22.84
CA GLU A 195 -1.23 25.29 -23.28
C GLU A 195 -1.88 26.68 -23.46
N PHE A 196 -1.54 27.65 -22.59
CA PHE A 196 -1.91 29.06 -22.75
C PHE A 196 -1.20 29.74 -23.94
N ASN A 197 0.09 29.46 -24.16
CA ASN A 197 0.86 30.02 -25.27
C ASN A 197 0.44 29.43 -26.64
N PHE A 198 0.18 28.12 -26.73
CA PHE A 198 -0.29 27.49 -27.97
C PHE A 198 -1.70 27.96 -28.38
N ARG A 199 -2.60 28.18 -27.41
CA ARG A 199 -3.94 28.70 -27.70
C ARG A 199 -3.94 30.16 -28.14
N ASN A 200 -3.07 30.99 -27.56
CA ASN A 200 -2.95 32.41 -27.92
C ASN A 200 -2.15 32.65 -29.22
N GLN A 201 -1.23 31.77 -29.60
CA GLN A 201 -0.41 31.93 -30.82
C GLN A 201 -1.03 31.28 -32.08
N LEU A 202 -2.14 30.55 -31.94
CA LEU A 202 -2.91 30.07 -33.07
C LEU A 202 -3.73 31.21 -33.69
N LYS A 203 -3.31 31.70 -34.86
CA LYS A 203 -4.16 32.54 -35.71
C LYS A 203 -5.34 31.68 -36.17
N THR A 204 -6.52 31.87 -35.59
CA THR A 204 -7.76 31.31 -36.17
C THR A 204 -7.92 31.87 -37.57
N VAL A 205 -7.87 31.01 -38.59
CA VAL A 205 -8.09 31.41 -39.97
C VAL A 205 -9.56 31.83 -40.10
N LYS A 206 -9.82 33.13 -40.23
CA LYS A 206 -11.12 33.68 -40.63
C LYS A 206 -11.33 33.42 -42.13
N LYS A 207 -11.56 32.16 -42.52
CA LYS A 207 -12.14 31.85 -43.83
C LYS A 207 -13.66 31.83 -43.64
N LYS A 208 -14.34 32.86 -44.17
CA LYS A 208 -15.81 33.02 -44.16
C LYS A 208 -16.53 32.06 -45.12
N GLU A 209 -15.92 30.94 -45.49
CA GLU A 209 -16.42 30.06 -46.58
C GLU A 209 -16.78 28.64 -46.10
N PHE A 210 -16.68 28.38 -44.79
CA PHE A 210 -17.09 27.10 -44.19
C PHE A 210 -18.06 27.28 -43.01
N GLU A 211 -18.66 28.46 -42.89
CA GLU A 211 -19.79 28.67 -41.98
C GLU A 211 -21.04 28.21 -42.74
N LEU A 212 -21.43 26.95 -42.55
CA LEU A 212 -22.77 26.50 -42.86
C LEU A 212 -23.73 27.37 -42.04
N GLU A 213 -24.45 28.25 -42.73
CA GLU A 213 -25.76 28.70 -42.29
C GLU A 213 -26.62 27.45 -42.10
N ASP A 214 -26.92 27.09 -40.86
CA ASP A 214 -28.28 26.67 -40.50
C ASP A 214 -28.45 26.55 -38.97
N ASP A 215 -29.63 27.01 -38.54
CA ASP A 215 -30.30 26.86 -37.25
C ASP A 215 -29.71 27.56 -36.02
N LYS A 216 -29.86 28.90 -36.02
CA LYS A 216 -30.18 29.65 -34.80
C LYS A 216 -31.63 30.16 -34.85
N GLU A 217 -32.58 29.27 -34.57
CA GLU A 217 -33.84 29.69 -33.97
C GLU A 217 -34.13 28.84 -32.74
N LYS A 218 -34.14 29.53 -31.60
CA LYS A 218 -34.70 29.22 -30.26
C LYS A 218 -33.64 29.35 -29.17
N GLU A 219 -33.59 30.55 -28.60
CA GLU A 219 -34.20 30.79 -27.28
C GLU A 219 -34.04 32.29 -26.98
N GLY A 220 -35.19 32.98 -26.98
CA GLY A 220 -35.32 34.33 -26.49
C GLY A 220 -35.31 34.35 -24.96
N GLU A 221 -35.00 35.55 -24.46
CA GLU A 221 -35.45 36.17 -23.20
C GLU A 221 -35.45 35.33 -21.91
N GLU A 222 -34.66 35.76 -20.93
CA GLU A 222 -35.20 36.57 -19.81
C GLU A 222 -34.10 36.92 -18.79
N GLY A 223 -34.19 38.11 -18.19
CA GLY A 223 -33.81 38.31 -16.79
C GLY A 223 -32.49 39.04 -16.49
N ALA A 224 -32.55 40.38 -16.49
CA ALA A 224 -31.61 41.22 -15.75
C ALA A 224 -31.99 41.30 -14.25
N HIS A 225 -30.97 41.55 -13.41
CA HIS A 225 -30.93 41.95 -11.96
C HIS A 225 -30.69 40.87 -10.87
N PRO A 226 -30.11 41.23 -9.70
CA PRO A 226 -28.93 42.06 -9.47
C PRO A 226 -27.91 41.43 -8.50
N VAL A 227 -26.73 42.05 -8.42
CA VAL A 227 -25.61 41.72 -7.52
C VAL A 227 -25.96 42.06 -6.06
N SER A 228 -26.37 41.09 -5.23
CA SER A 228 -26.46 41.31 -3.77
C SER A 228 -26.18 40.11 -2.86
N GLU A 229 -25.96 38.88 -3.36
CA GLU A 229 -25.75 37.72 -2.47
C GLU A 229 -24.30 37.31 -2.20
N ARG A 230 -23.33 37.93 -2.86
CA ARG A 230 -21.91 37.52 -2.76
C ARG A 230 -21.20 38.00 -1.48
N ALA A 231 -21.87 38.81 -0.64
CA ALA A 231 -21.31 39.33 0.61
C ALA A 231 -21.59 38.44 1.84
N LYS A 232 -22.63 37.58 1.82
CA LYS A 232 -23.01 36.77 3.00
C LYS A 232 -22.19 35.48 3.16
N LEU A 233 -21.58 34.96 2.10
CA LEU A 233 -20.80 33.72 2.19
C LEU A 233 -19.40 33.88 2.80
N ARG A 234 -18.96 35.13 3.06
CA ARG A 234 -17.60 35.42 3.56
C ARG A 234 -17.52 35.57 5.08
N GLN A 235 -18.65 35.59 5.79
CA GLN A 235 -18.70 35.59 7.26
C GLN A 235 -18.80 34.19 7.88
N HIS A 236 -19.21 33.15 7.13
CA HIS A 236 -19.36 31.79 7.69
C HIS A 236 -18.10 30.91 7.71
N PHE A 237 -16.95 31.40 7.23
CA PHE A 237 -15.69 30.64 7.22
C PHE A 237 -14.68 31.05 8.30
N SER A 238 -15.04 31.99 9.19
CA SER A 238 -14.12 32.55 10.20
C SER A 238 -14.32 32.04 11.64
N SER A 239 -15.15 31.02 11.88
CA SER A 239 -15.44 30.54 13.24
C SER A 239 -15.19 29.05 13.51
N HIS A 240 -14.44 28.34 12.66
CA HIS A 240 -14.03 26.95 12.92
C HIS A 240 -12.50 26.75 12.87
N ALA A 241 -11.77 27.68 13.49
CA ALA A 241 -10.38 27.50 13.87
C ALA A 241 -10.28 27.35 15.39
N SER A 242 -10.78 26.23 15.94
CA SER A 242 -10.50 25.83 17.31
C SER A 242 -10.60 24.31 17.43
N ARG A 243 -9.50 23.71 17.92
CA ARG A 243 -9.32 22.31 18.32
C ARG A 243 -9.30 21.25 17.21
N GLN A 244 -8.18 21.18 16.51
CA GLN A 244 -7.60 19.89 16.12
C GLN A 244 -6.41 19.59 17.05
N THR A 245 -6.58 18.55 17.86
CA THR A 245 -5.53 17.92 18.66
C THR A 245 -4.41 17.42 17.75
N ARG A 246 -3.17 17.81 18.06
CA ARG A 246 -1.95 17.36 17.38
C ARG A 246 -1.81 15.82 17.45
N PRO A 247 -1.38 15.14 16.38
CA PRO A 247 -0.93 13.76 16.50
C PRO A 247 0.44 13.72 17.20
N HIS A 248 0.52 12.91 18.26
CA HIS A 248 1.74 12.63 19.01
C HIS A 248 2.80 11.99 18.08
N HIS A 249 3.87 12.74 17.78
CA HIS A 249 5.07 12.17 17.16
C HIS A 249 5.80 11.30 18.18
N HIS A 250 5.91 10.00 17.87
CA HIS A 250 6.83 9.11 18.56
C HIS A 250 8.27 9.62 18.35
N HIS A 251 8.92 9.94 19.46
CA HIS A 251 10.33 10.26 19.52
C HIS A 251 11.14 9.03 19.09
N HIS A 252 11.72 9.07 17.89
CA HIS A 252 12.88 8.24 17.60
C HIS A 252 14.09 8.86 18.28
N HIS A 253 14.68 8.11 19.21
CA HIS A 253 15.93 8.43 19.87
C HIS A 253 16.99 8.93 18.89
N ARG A 254 17.44 10.18 19.09
CA ARG A 254 18.70 10.68 18.53
C ARG A 254 19.84 9.84 19.11
N ARG A 255 20.55 9.11 18.25
CA ARG A 255 21.90 8.60 18.57
C ARG A 255 22.87 9.78 18.63
N PRO A 256 23.74 9.90 19.65
CA PRO A 256 24.71 10.98 19.71
C PRO A 256 25.86 10.71 18.73
N LEU A 257 26.28 11.80 18.07
CA LEU A 257 27.55 11.90 17.37
C LEU A 257 28.66 11.99 18.42
N GLY A 258 29.67 11.14 18.31
CA GLY A 258 30.87 11.24 19.11
C GLY A 258 31.67 9.96 19.08
N MET A 259 32.71 9.94 18.24
CA MET A 259 34.10 9.63 18.63
C MET A 259 34.91 9.46 17.34
N ALA A 260 35.65 10.53 17.03
CA ALA A 260 36.85 10.43 16.22
C ALA A 260 37.79 9.43 16.91
N SER A 261 38.19 8.38 16.19
CA SER A 261 39.31 7.54 16.58
C SER A 261 40.28 7.52 15.42
N VAL A 262 41.42 8.13 15.73
CA VAL A 262 42.67 8.18 14.99
C VAL A 262 43.01 6.81 14.41
N TRP A 263 43.23 6.72 13.09
CA TRP A 263 44.02 5.65 12.52
C TRP A 263 45.16 6.23 11.69
N SER A 264 46.35 5.86 12.12
CA SER A 264 47.65 6.34 11.68
C SER A 264 47.93 6.10 10.20
N SER A 265 48.68 7.06 9.66
CA SER A 265 49.58 6.97 8.52
C SER A 265 50.12 5.56 8.21
N SER A 266 49.98 5.15 6.95
CA SER A 266 51.08 4.49 6.24
C SER A 266 51.04 4.83 4.75
N HIS A 267 52.14 5.46 4.35
CA HIS A 267 52.64 5.77 3.01
C HIS A 267 52.21 4.81 1.89
N ALA A 268 51.71 5.36 0.78
CA ALA A 268 52.08 4.89 -0.56
C ALA A 268 51.87 5.99 -1.60
N ARG A 269 52.97 6.32 -2.26
CA ARG A 269 53.21 7.40 -3.21
C ARG A 269 53.24 6.78 -4.61
N ARG A 270 52.50 7.31 -5.59
CA ARG A 270 52.71 7.21 -7.06
C ARG A 270 51.66 8.10 -7.72
N GLN A 271 51.96 9.38 -7.97
CA GLN A 271 52.50 9.90 -9.23
C GLN A 271 51.78 9.38 -10.47
N GLY A 272 51.12 10.31 -11.17
CA GLY A 272 50.50 10.08 -12.46
C GLY A 272 51.50 9.97 -13.60
N ALA A 273 51.00 9.49 -14.72
CA ALA A 273 51.58 9.66 -16.04
C ALA A 273 50.42 9.79 -17.03
N THR A 274 50.47 10.91 -17.77
CA THR A 274 49.98 11.16 -19.14
C THR A 274 48.64 10.59 -19.57
#